data_AF-A0A2E6PXT1-F1
#
_entry.id   AF-A0A2E6PXT1-F1
#
_cell.length_a   1.000
_cell.length_b   1.000
_cell.length_c   1.000
_cell.angle_alpha   90.00
_cell.angle_beta   90.00
_cell.angle_gamma   90.00
#
_symmetry.space_group_name_H-M   'P 1'
#
loop_
_entity.id
_entity.type
_entity.pdbx_description
1 polymer ?
#
loop_
_entity_poly.entity_id
_entity_poly.type
_entity_poly.pdbx_seq_one_letter_code
_entity_poly.pdbx_strand_id
1 'polypeptide(L)'
;MLRSKYKKEKENLLKELSNKSSNTIMLSIILKGTSKVKDHFIYECIYLDEGEEKQLAVIAENMISAVEKIKPLVNKNISGHRAQFIVGADDDVILSRIIHEKQKIDSKK
;
A
#
# COMPACT_ATOMS: atom_id res chain seq x y z
N MET A 1 23.43 -11.11 -4.90
CA MET A 1 22.52 -12.11 -5.51
C MET A 1 22.19 -13.17 -4.46
N LEU A 2 20.91 -13.46 -4.23
CA LEU A 2 20.47 -14.44 -3.23
C LEU A 2 20.95 -15.85 -3.66
N ARG A 3 21.51 -16.65 -2.75
CA ARG A 3 21.95 -18.02 -3.08
C ARG A 3 20.74 -18.87 -3.48
N SER A 4 20.88 -19.72 -4.50
CA SER A 4 19.77 -20.55 -5.02
C SER A 4 19.05 -21.38 -3.96
N LYS A 5 19.76 -21.84 -2.91
CA LYS A 5 19.18 -22.57 -1.77
C LYS A 5 18.14 -21.77 -0.95
N TYR A 6 18.13 -20.44 -1.08
CA TYR A 6 17.17 -19.56 -0.43
C TYR A 6 16.09 -19.04 -1.39
N LYS A 7 16.24 -19.30 -2.70
CA LYS A 7 15.29 -18.84 -3.72
C LYS A 7 14.20 -19.90 -3.88
N LYS A 8 12.95 -19.44 -3.93
CA LYS A 8 11.79 -20.27 -4.21
C LYS A 8 10.99 -19.67 -5.35
N GLU A 9 10.44 -20.52 -6.20
CA GLU A 9 9.51 -20.15 -7.27
C GLU A 9 8.23 -19.53 -6.68
N LYS A 10 7.64 -18.52 -7.35
CA LYS A 10 6.48 -17.76 -6.82
C LYS A 10 5.29 -18.67 -6.50
N GLU A 11 4.99 -19.64 -7.36
CA GLU A 11 3.87 -20.57 -7.18
C GLU A 11 4.03 -21.46 -5.94
N ASN A 12 5.25 -21.93 -5.68
CA ASN A 12 5.55 -22.73 -4.49
C ASN A 12 5.59 -21.88 -3.23
N LEU A 13 6.00 -20.62 -3.35
CA LEU A 13 5.94 -19.65 -2.25
C LEU A 13 4.49 -19.40 -1.81
N LEU A 14 3.58 -19.08 -2.74
CA LEU A 14 2.18 -18.81 -2.40
C LEU A 14 1.49 -20.01 -1.74
N LYS A 15 1.69 -21.23 -2.26
CA LYS A 15 1.16 -22.48 -1.67
C LYS A 15 1.68 -22.75 -0.26
N GLU A 16 2.94 -22.41 0.02
CA GLU A 16 3.49 -22.58 1.37
C GLU A 16 3.03 -21.48 2.33
N LEU A 17 2.89 -20.26 1.84
CA LEU A 17 2.40 -19.13 2.64
C LEU A 17 0.93 -19.33 3.01
N SER A 18 0.09 -19.88 2.14
CA SER A 18 -1.30 -20.24 2.48
C SER A 18 -1.39 -21.33 3.55
N ASN A 19 -0.36 -22.18 3.67
CA ASN A 19 -0.29 -23.25 4.66
C ASN A 19 0.37 -22.80 5.99
N LYS A 20 0.89 -21.58 6.06
CA LYS A 20 1.49 -21.02 7.28
C LYS A 20 0.44 -20.21 8.05
N SER A 21 0.51 -20.26 9.38
CA SER A 21 -0.44 -19.65 10.33
C SER A 21 -0.50 -18.12 10.32
N SER A 22 0.21 -17.46 9.42
CA SER A 22 0.19 -16.01 9.27
C SER A 22 -0.89 -15.65 8.25
N ASN A 23 -2.02 -15.16 8.75
CA ASN A 23 -3.18 -14.77 7.92
C ASN A 23 -2.83 -13.73 6.85
N THR A 24 -1.79 -12.93 7.06
CA THR A 24 -1.47 -11.80 6.18
C THR A 24 0.03 -11.60 6.04
N ILE A 25 0.51 -11.46 4.81
CA ILE A 25 1.94 -11.39 4.48
C ILE A 25 2.17 -10.37 3.37
N MET A 26 3.00 -9.36 3.62
CA MET A 26 3.40 -8.41 2.58
C MET A 26 4.36 -9.10 1.59
N LEU A 27 4.01 -9.10 0.30
CA LEU A 27 4.79 -9.72 -0.77
C LEU A 27 5.70 -8.71 -1.47
N SER A 28 5.20 -7.51 -1.74
CA SER A 28 5.99 -6.43 -2.35
C SER A 28 5.45 -5.04 -2.01
N ILE A 29 6.38 -4.08 -1.96
CA ILE A 29 6.06 -2.65 -1.94
C ILE A 29 6.94 -1.98 -2.99
N ILE A 30 6.32 -1.39 -4.00
CA ILE A 30 7.01 -0.83 -5.16
C ILE A 30 6.67 0.66 -5.25
N LEU A 31 7.68 1.52 -5.26
CA LEU A 31 7.51 2.94 -5.56
C LEU A 31 7.20 3.10 -7.05
N LYS A 32 5.99 3.57 -7.39
CA LYS A 32 5.54 3.77 -8.78
C LYS A 32 5.78 5.20 -9.27
N GLY A 33 5.87 6.18 -8.36
CA GLY A 33 6.16 7.56 -8.71
C GLY A 33 5.82 8.55 -7.60
N THR A 34 5.84 9.84 -7.94
CA THR A 34 5.43 10.95 -7.08
C THR A 34 3.92 11.18 -7.16
N SER A 35 3.31 11.63 -6.06
CA SER A 35 1.90 12.03 -6.03
C SER A 35 1.73 13.50 -6.42
N LYS A 36 0.48 13.89 -6.77
CA LYS A 36 0.09 15.31 -6.86
C LYS A 36 -0.04 15.94 -5.47
N VAL A 37 -0.17 15.12 -4.43
CA VAL A 37 -0.14 15.55 -3.04
C VAL A 37 1.30 15.82 -2.65
N LYS A 38 1.53 16.99 -2.03
CA LYS A 38 2.86 17.45 -1.66
C LYS A 38 3.53 16.43 -0.73
N ASP A 39 4.82 16.17 -0.94
CA ASP A 39 5.66 15.31 -0.11
C ASP A 39 5.16 13.84 -0.01
N HIS A 40 4.32 13.42 -0.96
CA HIS A 40 3.79 12.07 -1.04
C HIS A 40 4.21 11.34 -2.32
N PHE A 41 4.28 10.02 -2.23
CA PHE A 41 4.56 9.10 -3.31
C PHE A 41 3.38 8.16 -3.56
N ILE A 42 3.42 7.50 -4.72
CA ILE A 42 2.48 6.44 -5.09
C ILE A 42 3.22 5.12 -4.94
N TYR A 43 2.77 4.29 -4.00
CA TYR A 43 3.23 2.93 -3.79
C TYR A 43 2.23 1.93 -4.34
N GLU A 44 2.73 0.86 -4.93
CA GLU A 44 1.96 -0.34 -5.22
C GLU A 44 2.35 -1.41 -4.22
N CYS A 45 1.37 -1.86 -3.44
CA CYS A 45 1.56 -2.85 -2.39
C CYS A 45 0.82 -4.13 -2.78
N ILE A 46 1.54 -5.24 -2.76
CA ILE A 46 0.99 -6.58 -2.97
C ILE A 46 1.15 -7.35 -1.68
N TYR A 47 0.07 -7.90 -1.16
CA TYR A 47 0.06 -8.67 0.07
C TYR A 47 -0.88 -9.87 -0.06
N LEU A 48 -0.55 -10.96 0.62
CA LEU A 48 -1.44 -12.07 0.83
C LEU A 48 -2.31 -11.75 2.05
N ASP A 49 -3.61 -12.00 1.97
CA ASP A 49 -4.54 -11.89 3.09
C ASP A 49 -5.57 -13.02 2.97
N GLU A 50 -5.66 -13.86 4.00
CA GLU A 50 -6.55 -15.04 4.02
C GLU A 50 -6.35 -15.99 2.82
N GLY A 51 -5.12 -16.07 2.30
CA GLY A 51 -4.77 -16.91 1.16
C GLY A 51 -4.97 -16.26 -0.22
N GLU A 52 -5.54 -15.06 -0.28
CA GLU A 52 -5.75 -14.31 -1.52
C GLU A 52 -4.67 -13.24 -1.72
N GLU A 53 -4.13 -13.13 -2.95
CA GLU A 53 -3.22 -12.05 -3.33
C GLU A 53 -4.05 -10.77 -3.57
N LYS A 54 -3.80 -9.74 -2.77
CA LYS A 54 -4.41 -8.42 -2.87
C LYS A 54 -3.37 -7.40 -3.35
N GLN A 55 -3.78 -6.56 -4.29
CA GLN A 55 -2.97 -5.48 -4.86
C GLN A 55 -3.66 -4.14 -4.61
N LEU A 56 -2.91 -3.17 -4.07
CA LEU A 56 -3.45 -1.88 -3.68
C LEU A 56 -2.47 -0.75 -4.02
N ALA A 57 -2.99 0.35 -4.56
CA ALA A 57 -2.23 1.58 -4.74
C ALA A 57 -2.40 2.48 -3.52
N VAL A 58 -1.30 2.94 -2.92
CA VAL A 58 -1.29 3.72 -1.68
C VAL A 58 -0.54 5.04 -1.91
N ILE A 59 -1.18 6.15 -1.53
CA ILE A 59 -0.52 7.46 -1.50
C ILE A 59 -0.02 7.70 -0.07
N ALA A 60 1.29 7.84 0.08
CA ALA A 60 1.95 7.95 1.39
C ALA A 60 3.27 8.72 1.30
N GLU A 61 3.71 9.32 2.41
CA GLU A 61 4.99 10.04 2.51
C GLU A 61 6.20 9.13 2.35
N ASN A 62 6.09 7.88 2.82
CA ASN A 62 7.14 6.89 2.73
C ASN A 62 6.56 5.46 2.79
N MET A 63 7.45 4.47 2.69
CA MET A 63 7.08 3.05 2.72
C MET A 63 6.40 2.63 4.04
N ILE A 64 6.84 3.17 5.18
CA ILE A 64 6.29 2.81 6.50
C ILE A 64 4.84 3.29 6.57
N SER A 65 4.59 4.54 6.22
CA SER A 65 3.25 5.12 6.15
C SER A 65 2.35 4.34 5.18
N ALA A 66 2.88 3.84 4.06
CA ALA A 66 2.10 3.00 3.14
C ALA A 66 1.63 1.68 3.79
N VAL A 67 2.49 1.05 4.62
CA VAL A 67 2.13 -0.17 5.37
C VAL A 67 1.11 0.12 6.47
N GLU A 68 1.26 1.22 7.19
CA GLU A 68 0.33 1.64 8.25
C GLU A 68 -1.09 1.83 7.72
N LYS A 69 -1.23 2.35 6.49
CA LYS A 69 -2.52 2.52 5.80
C LYS A 69 -3.17 1.19 5.39
N ILE A 70 -2.37 0.16 5.10
CA ILE A 70 -2.88 -1.18 4.75
C ILE A 70 -3.29 -1.97 5.99
N LYS A 71 -2.54 -1.81 7.10
CA LYS A 71 -2.75 -2.52 8.36
C LYS A 71 -4.22 -2.59 8.82
N PRO A 72 -5.04 -1.52 8.77
CA PRO A 72 -6.44 -1.59 9.19
C PRO A 72 -7.35 -2.33 8.20
N LEU A 73 -6.92 -2.67 6.99
CA LEU A 73 -7.73 -3.37 5.97
C LEU A 73 -7.57 -4.89 6.02
N VAL A 74 -6.48 -5.34 6.64
CA VAL A 74 -6.08 -6.72 6.81
C VAL A 74 -7.11 -7.49 7.66
N ASN A 75 -7.43 -8.74 7.29
CA ASN A 75 -8.43 -9.61 7.95
C ASN A 75 -9.86 -9.03 8.01
N LYS A 76 -10.20 -8.03 7.19
CA LYS A 76 -11.57 -7.45 7.17
C LYS A 76 -12.43 -7.95 6.01
N ASN A 77 -11.92 -8.91 5.22
CA ASN A 77 -12.58 -9.42 4.02
C ASN A 77 -13.15 -8.31 3.11
N ILE A 78 -12.38 -7.22 2.97
CA ILE A 78 -12.76 -6.05 2.17
C ILE A 78 -12.32 -6.29 0.73
N SER A 79 -13.23 -6.03 -0.23
CA SER A 79 -12.91 -6.08 -1.65
C SER A 79 -11.87 -5.03 -2.05
N GLY A 80 -11.04 -5.33 -3.05
CA GLY A 80 -9.97 -4.43 -3.51
C GLY A 80 -10.45 -3.00 -3.82
N HIS A 81 -11.63 -2.84 -4.43
CA HIS A 81 -12.22 -1.52 -4.70
C HIS A 81 -12.56 -0.73 -3.43
N ARG A 82 -13.12 -1.40 -2.41
CA ARG A 82 -13.42 -0.74 -1.13
C ARG A 82 -12.14 -0.40 -0.37
N ALA A 83 -11.15 -1.29 -0.38
CA ALA A 83 -9.83 -1.03 0.19
C ALA A 83 -9.17 0.19 -0.46
N GLN A 84 -9.26 0.31 -1.79
CA GLN A 84 -8.72 1.43 -2.55
C GLN A 84 -9.41 2.74 -2.23
N PHE A 85 -10.73 2.71 -2.03
CA PHE A 85 -11.48 3.88 -1.60
C PHE A 85 -11.06 4.34 -0.21
N ILE A 86 -10.94 3.42 0.76
CA ILE A 86 -10.56 3.75 2.14
C ILE A 86 -9.17 4.39 2.20
N VAL A 87 -8.18 3.78 1.54
CA VAL A 87 -6.79 4.28 1.56
C VAL A 87 -6.63 5.57 0.73
N GLY A 88 -7.46 5.74 -0.31
CA GLY A 88 -7.50 6.98 -1.08
C GLY A 88 -8.18 8.14 -0.35
N ALA A 89 -9.08 7.85 0.59
CA ALA A 89 -9.84 8.81 1.38
C ALA A 89 -9.22 9.12 2.75
N ASP A 90 -7.96 8.69 2.99
CA ASP A 90 -7.26 8.99 4.24
C ASP A 90 -7.24 10.49 4.54
N ASP A 91 -7.59 10.82 5.79
CA ASP A 91 -7.67 12.20 6.28
C ASP A 91 -6.34 12.95 6.06
N ASP A 92 -5.20 12.29 6.22
CA ASP A 92 -3.88 12.87 5.98
C ASP A 92 -3.70 13.34 4.54
N VAL A 93 -4.14 12.52 3.56
CA VAL A 93 -4.05 12.85 2.13
C VAL A 93 -4.97 14.02 1.79
N ILE A 94 -6.16 14.04 2.40
CA ILE A 94 -7.15 15.11 2.24
C ILE A 94 -6.61 16.41 2.83
N LEU A 95 -6.08 16.38 4.05
CA LEU A 95 -5.51 17.55 4.73
C LEU A 95 -4.32 18.12 3.97
N SER A 96 -3.37 17.28 3.52
CA SER A 96 -2.23 17.71 2.71
C SER A 96 -2.68 18.35 1.39
N ARG A 97 -3.76 17.84 0.79
CA ARG A 97 -4.35 18.45 -0.42
C ARG A 97 -4.96 19.82 -0.14
N ILE A 98 -5.73 19.97 0.94
CA ILE A 98 -6.36 21.25 1.33
C ILE A 98 -5.28 22.30 1.63
N ILE A 99 -4.22 21.93 2.38
CA ILE A 99 -3.11 22.84 2.69
C ILE A 99 -2.40 23.29 1.41
N HIS A 100 -2.16 22.36 0.48
CA HIS A 100 -1.50 22.68 -0.78
C HIS A 100 -2.35 23.61 -1.67
N GLU A 101 -3.67 23.43 -1.69
CA GLU A 101 -4.59 24.32 -2.41
C GLU A 101 -4.64 25.72 -1.78
N LYS A 102 -4.65 25.82 -0.43
CA LYS A 102 -4.57 27.12 0.27
C LYS A 102 -3.27 27.87 -0.05
N GLN A 103 -2.12 27.21 0.01
CA GLN A 103 -0.82 27.82 -0.31
C GLN A 103 -0.77 28.39 -1.74
N LYS A 104 -1.41 27.72 -2.72
CA LYS A 104 -1.52 28.21 -4.10
C LYS A 104 -2.39 29.44 -4.25
N ILE A 105 -3.40 29.60 -3.40
CA ILE A 105 -4.28 30.78 -3.40
C ILE A 105 -3.54 31.97 -2.78
N ASP A 106 -2.85 31.74 -1.66
CA ASP A 106 -2.11 32.79 -0.96
C ASP A 106 -0.90 33.28 -1.77
N SER A 107 -0.24 32.42 -2.55
CA SER A 107 0.87 32.81 -3.43
C SER A 107 0.45 33.61 -4.68
N LYS A 108 -0.85 33.76 -4.93
CA LYS A 108 -1.40 34.49 -6.09
C LYS A 108 -1.95 35.88 -5.72
N LYS A 109 -1.95 36.24 -4.43
CA LYS A 109 -2.23 37.59 -3.93
C LYS A 109 -0.93 38.34 -3.71
#